data_AF-A0A7X3PWY5-F1
#
_entry.id   AF-A0A7X3PWY5-F1
#
_cell.length_a   1.000
_cell.length_b   1.000
_cell.length_c   1.000
_cell.angle_alpha   90.00
_cell.angle_beta   90.00
_cell.angle_gamma   90.00
#
_symmetry.space_group_name_H-M   'P 1'
#
loop_
_entity.id
_entity.type
_entity.pdbx_description
1 polymer ?
#
loop_
_entity_poly.entity_id
_entity_poly.type
_entity_poly.pdbx_seq_one_letter_code
_entity_poly.pdbx_strand_id
1 'polypeptide(L)'
;MKPGITSSGLQSTGLADIQGRLLLARVVVLIIVGLLVVRLWQLQVRDGVYYRNLSHDNRTRSVVLHPVRGFIYDRNGVLLANSVPIFNLYVELGDVSDREALIGKLVELLSLERSELTGIMDTHAGGTPVRLKKGVSLKEAANIE
;
A
#
# COMPACT_ATOMS: atom_id res chain seq x y z
N MET A 1 73.71 37.05 26.95
CA MET A 1 72.79 38.10 26.48
C MET A 1 72.12 37.63 25.19
N LYS A 2 70.88 37.14 25.27
CA LYS A 2 69.97 36.93 24.13
C LYS A 2 68.54 36.87 24.69
N PRO A 3 67.61 37.74 24.27
CA PRO A 3 66.31 37.89 24.92
C PRO A 3 65.31 36.83 24.43
N GLY A 4 64.39 36.46 25.33
CA GLY A 4 63.29 35.54 25.07
C GLY A 4 62.23 36.16 24.16
N ILE A 5 61.73 35.37 23.22
CA ILE A 5 60.68 35.75 22.28
C ILE A 5 59.32 35.44 22.90
N THR A 6 58.52 36.50 23.09
CA THR A 6 57.15 36.51 23.59
C THR A 6 56.19 35.77 22.65
N SER A 7 55.53 34.71 23.15
CA SER A 7 54.59 33.84 22.40
C SER A 7 53.11 34.21 22.53
N SER A 8 52.78 35.42 23.03
CA SER A 8 51.39 35.80 23.35
C SER A 8 50.56 36.31 22.16
N GLY A 9 51.17 36.59 21.01
CA GLY A 9 50.49 37.16 19.84
C GLY A 9 49.84 36.16 18.86
N LEU A 10 50.08 34.85 19.00
CA LEU A 10 49.57 33.82 18.07
C LEU A 10 48.26 33.16 18.52
N GLN A 11 47.79 33.38 19.75
CA GLN A 11 46.64 32.65 20.30
C GLN A 11 45.29 33.37 20.13
N SER A 12 45.27 34.70 19.94
CA SER A 12 44.02 35.48 19.85
C SER A 12 43.34 35.40 18.49
N THR A 13 44.09 35.23 17.39
CA THR A 13 43.55 35.18 16.03
C THR A 13 42.79 33.87 15.75
N GLY A 14 43.29 32.74 16.25
CA GLY A 14 42.63 31.43 16.07
C GLY A 14 41.26 31.32 16.76
N LEU A 15 41.07 31.98 17.90
CA LEU A 15 39.78 31.96 18.62
C LEU A 15 38.69 32.74 17.88
N ALA A 16 39.04 33.88 17.26
CA ALA A 16 38.10 34.69 16.48
C ALA A 16 37.66 33.97 15.18
N ASP A 17 38.59 33.28 14.51
CA ASP A 17 38.29 32.49 13.31
C ASP A 17 37.35 31.31 13.61
N ILE A 18 37.56 30.63 14.74
CA ILE A 18 36.69 29.52 15.18
C ILE A 18 35.29 30.03 15.53
N GLN A 19 35.18 31.18 16.20
CA GLN A 19 33.89 31.80 16.53
C GLN A 19 33.10 32.21 15.28
N GLY A 20 33.75 32.77 14.26
CA GLY A 20 33.11 33.11 12.98
C GLY A 20 32.59 31.89 12.22
N ARG A 21 33.38 30.80 12.17
CA ARG A 21 32.98 29.53 11.55
C ARG A 21 31.82 28.86 12.30
N LEU A 22 31.83 28.91 13.62
CA LEU A 22 30.72 28.42 14.46
C LEU A 22 29.42 29.21 14.23
N LEU A 23 29.51 30.53 14.10
CA LEU A 23 28.35 31.38 13.80
C LEU A 23 27.76 31.02 12.43
N LEU A 24 28.60 30.88 11.41
CA LEU A 24 28.19 30.48 10.07
C LEU A 24 27.50 29.11 10.09
N ALA A 25 28.12 28.11 10.73
CA ALA A 25 27.55 26.77 10.85
C ALA A 25 26.18 26.79 11.54
N ARG A 26 26.03 27.60 12.60
CA ARG A 26 24.76 27.77 13.32
C ARG A 26 23.67 28.36 12.44
N VAL A 27 24.00 29.38 11.64
CA VAL A 27 23.05 29.99 10.70
C VAL A 27 22.62 28.98 9.64
N VAL A 28 23.56 28.21 9.08
CA VAL A 28 23.25 27.17 8.09
C VAL A 28 22.32 26.12 8.67
N VAL A 29 22.60 25.62 9.88
CA VAL A 29 21.72 24.66 10.56
C VAL A 29 20.33 25.25 10.80
N LEU A 30 20.23 26.49 11.24
CA LEU A 30 18.93 27.16 11.45
C LEU A 30 18.13 27.30 10.14
N ILE A 31 18.79 27.59 9.03
CA ILE A 31 18.14 27.65 7.71
C ILE A 31 17.58 26.28 7.31
N ILE A 32 18.38 25.21 7.49
CA ILE A 32 17.95 23.84 7.18
C ILE A 32 16.75 23.44 8.03
N VAL A 33 16.82 23.68 9.35
CA VAL A 33 15.71 23.38 10.26
C VAL A 33 14.47 24.21 9.89
N GLY A 34 14.64 25.49 9.56
CA GLY A 34 13.53 26.35 9.10
C GLY A 34 12.85 25.80 7.84
N LEU A 35 13.63 25.35 6.86
CA LEU A 35 13.10 24.72 5.64
C LEU A 35 12.32 23.44 5.96
N LEU A 36 12.83 22.60 6.86
CA LEU A 36 12.14 21.39 7.29
C LEU A 36 10.83 21.69 8.03
N VAL A 37 10.80 22.75 8.86
CA VAL A 37 9.58 23.18 9.54
C VAL A 37 8.53 23.66 8.54
N VAL A 38 8.91 24.45 7.53
CA VAL A 38 8.00 24.89 6.46
C VAL A 38 7.47 23.69 5.68
N ARG A 39 8.33 22.72 5.36
CA ARG A 39 7.92 21.48 4.68
C ARG A 39 6.95 20.68 5.54
N LEU A 40 7.23 20.53 6.83
CA LEU A 40 6.35 19.83 7.77
C LEU A 40 4.99 20.52 7.88
N TRP A 41 4.97 21.85 7.97
CA TRP A 41 3.74 22.64 7.98
C TRP A 41 2.92 22.45 6.70
N GLN A 42 3.58 22.41 5.53
CA GLN A 42 2.90 22.09 4.27
C GLN A 42 2.20 20.73 4.33
N LEU A 43 2.92 19.67 4.76
CA LEU A 43 2.34 18.32 4.87
C LEU A 43 1.20 18.23 5.90
N GLN A 44 1.31 18.94 7.03
CA GLN A 44 0.31 18.86 8.10
C GLN A 44 -0.90 19.75 7.87
N VAL A 45 -0.74 20.94 7.27
CA VAL A 45 -1.83 21.92 7.13
C VAL A 45 -2.48 21.86 5.76
N ARG A 46 -1.68 21.79 4.68
CA ARG A 46 -2.23 21.74 3.31
C ARG A 46 -2.72 20.34 2.98
N ASP A 47 -1.91 19.33 3.26
CA ASP A 47 -2.22 17.95 2.89
C ASP A 47 -2.77 17.12 4.08
N GLY A 48 -2.85 17.71 5.28
CA GLY A 48 -3.28 16.99 6.47
C GLY A 48 -4.70 16.45 6.39
N VAL A 49 -5.62 17.20 5.77
CA VAL A 49 -6.99 16.74 5.53
C VAL A 49 -7.01 15.57 4.54
N TYR A 50 -6.20 15.64 3.48
CA TYR A 50 -6.08 14.58 2.48
C TYR A 50 -5.57 13.27 3.10
N TYR A 51 -4.48 13.32 3.88
CA TYR A 51 -3.95 12.12 4.56
C TYR A 51 -4.84 11.62 5.70
N ARG A 52 -5.57 12.50 6.39
CA ARG A 52 -6.58 12.11 7.38
C ARG A 52 -7.68 11.28 6.73
N ASN A 53 -8.20 11.70 5.58
CA ASN A 53 -9.23 10.98 4.85
C ASN A 53 -8.72 9.64 4.34
N LEU A 54 -7.53 9.59 3.74
CA LEU A 54 -6.90 8.34 3.30
C LEU A 54 -6.73 7.33 4.45
N SER A 55 -6.35 7.80 5.63
CA SER A 55 -6.20 6.94 6.81
C SER A 55 -7.54 6.41 7.34
N HIS A 56 -8.62 7.20 7.20
CA HIS A 56 -9.96 6.79 7.62
C HIS A 56 -10.51 5.69 6.70
N ASP A 57 -10.32 5.84 5.40
CA ASP A 57 -10.75 4.87 4.40
C ASP A 57 -9.93 3.56 4.48
N ASN A 58 -8.66 3.65 4.86
CA ASN A 58 -7.80 2.48 5.07
C ASN A 58 -8.01 1.78 6.43
N ARG A 59 -8.54 2.47 7.45
CA ARG A 59 -8.71 1.91 8.81
C ARG A 59 -9.93 1.00 8.95
N THR A 60 -10.93 1.18 8.11
CA THR A 60 -12.21 0.47 8.23
C THR A 60 -12.63 -0.10 6.88
N ARG A 61 -11.93 -1.15 6.44
CA ARG A 61 -12.50 -2.05 5.42
C ARG A 61 -13.60 -2.85 6.10
N SER A 62 -14.84 -2.38 6.00
CA SER A 62 -16.01 -3.12 6.49
C SER A 62 -16.19 -4.39 5.67
N VAL A 63 -15.61 -5.49 6.15
CA VAL A 63 -15.87 -6.82 5.59
C VAL A 63 -17.15 -7.31 6.22
N VAL A 64 -18.23 -7.38 5.43
CA VAL A 64 -19.50 -7.96 5.89
C VAL A 64 -19.26 -9.45 6.09
N LEU A 65 -19.08 -9.87 7.35
CA LEU A 65 -19.08 -11.28 7.72
C LEU A 65 -20.54 -11.75 7.71
N HIS A 66 -20.92 -12.43 6.63
CA HIS A 66 -22.24 -13.06 6.58
C HIS A 66 -22.30 -14.16 7.66
N PRO A 67 -23.35 -14.18 8.49
CA PRO A 67 -23.54 -15.27 9.44
C PRO A 67 -23.75 -16.58 8.65
N VAL A 68 -23.12 -17.65 9.12
CA VAL A 68 -23.38 -19.01 8.62
C VAL A 68 -24.85 -19.35 8.87
N ARG A 69 -25.61 -19.70 7.83
CA ARG A 69 -27.01 -20.13 8.02
C ARG A 69 -27.02 -21.54 8.61
N GLY A 70 -27.90 -21.74 9.60
CA GLY A 70 -28.14 -23.05 10.19
C GLY A 70 -28.69 -24.06 9.17
N PHE A 71 -28.57 -25.34 9.53
CA PHE A 71 -29.15 -26.44 8.77
C PHE A 71 -30.68 -26.45 8.95
N ILE A 72 -31.41 -26.61 7.85
CA ILE A 72 -32.87 -26.77 7.88
C ILE A 72 -33.17 -28.27 7.82
N TYR A 73 -33.86 -28.79 8.84
CA TYR A 73 -34.29 -30.18 8.93
C TYR A 73 -35.81 -30.28 8.79
N ASP A 74 -36.28 -31.38 8.20
CA ASP A 74 -37.67 -31.80 8.24
C ASP A 74 -38.06 -32.29 9.65
N ARG A 75 -39.36 -32.44 9.93
CA ARG A 75 -39.92 -33.04 11.16
C ARG A 75 -39.38 -34.45 11.47
N ASN A 76 -38.83 -35.14 10.47
CA ASN A 76 -38.22 -36.46 10.60
C ASN A 76 -36.69 -36.41 10.74
N GLY A 77 -36.09 -35.23 10.91
CA GLY A 77 -34.64 -35.05 11.03
C GLY A 77 -33.87 -35.15 9.72
N VAL A 78 -34.55 -35.20 8.57
CA VAL A 78 -33.92 -35.22 7.24
C VAL A 78 -33.46 -33.81 6.86
N LEU A 79 -32.21 -33.66 6.46
CA LEU A 79 -31.64 -32.37 6.03
C LEU A 79 -32.30 -31.92 4.71
N LEU A 80 -32.93 -30.74 4.72
CA LEU A 80 -33.60 -30.13 3.55
C LEU A 80 -32.76 -29.01 2.91
N ALA A 81 -32.01 -28.24 3.70
CA ALA A 81 -31.15 -27.19 3.16
C ALA A 81 -29.91 -26.97 4.04
N ASN A 82 -28.76 -26.84 3.39
CA ASN A 82 -27.48 -26.47 3.99
C ASN A 82 -26.85 -25.28 3.25
N SER A 83 -25.95 -24.56 3.93
CA SER A 83 -25.09 -23.56 3.29
C SER A 83 -23.85 -24.25 2.73
N VAL A 84 -23.72 -24.28 1.40
CA VAL A 84 -22.51 -24.77 0.74
C VAL A 84 -21.60 -23.58 0.45
N PRO A 85 -20.29 -23.63 0.77
CA PRO A 85 -19.36 -22.57 0.43
C PRO A 85 -19.24 -22.44 -1.10
N ILE A 86 -19.35 -21.20 -1.59
CA ILE A 86 -19.26 -20.86 -3.02
C ILE A 86 -18.01 -19.98 -3.18
N PHE A 87 -17.03 -20.43 -3.96
CA PHE A 87 -15.83 -19.64 -4.25
C PHE A 87 -16.07 -18.78 -5.50
N ASN A 88 -15.60 -17.54 -5.49
CA ASN A 88 -15.68 -16.65 -6.64
C ASN A 88 -14.26 -16.27 -7.05
N LEU A 89 -13.97 -16.34 -8.35
CA LEU A 89 -12.66 -15.96 -8.87
C LEU A 89 -12.65 -14.48 -9.23
N TYR A 90 -11.72 -13.75 -8.64
CA TYR A 90 -11.44 -12.34 -8.93
C TYR A 90 -10.02 -12.23 -9.50
N VAL A 91 -9.86 -11.38 -10.51
CA VAL A 91 -8.54 -11.05 -11.07
C VAL A 91 -8.37 -9.54 -11.06
N GLU A 92 -7.23 -9.10 -10.52
CA GLU A 92 -6.82 -7.70 -10.55
C GLU A 92 -5.94 -7.46 -11.77
N LEU A 93 -6.48 -6.79 -12.80
CA LEU A 93 -5.79 -6.61 -14.08
C LEU A 93 -4.53 -5.73 -14.00
N GLY A 94 -4.34 -5.01 -12.88
CA GLY A 94 -3.16 -4.18 -12.65
C GLY A 94 -1.89 -4.97 -12.34
N ASP A 95 -2.01 -6.20 -11.83
CA ASP A 95 -0.87 -7.04 -11.42
C ASP A 95 -0.56 -8.17 -12.44
N VAL A 96 -1.34 -8.26 -13.52
CA VAL A 96 -1.18 -9.30 -14.55
C VAL A 96 -0.15 -8.85 -15.58
N SER A 97 1.04 -9.44 -15.52
CA SER A 97 2.14 -9.17 -16.47
C SER A 97 1.89 -9.73 -17.88
N ASP A 98 1.25 -10.90 -17.98
CA ASP A 98 0.92 -11.55 -19.26
C ASP A 98 -0.54 -12.03 -19.27
N ARG A 99 -1.37 -11.29 -20.00
CA ARG A 99 -2.83 -11.53 -20.07
C ARG A 99 -3.15 -12.78 -20.89
N GLU A 100 -2.40 -13.05 -21.95
CA GLU A 100 -2.65 -14.19 -22.83
C GLU A 100 -2.29 -15.51 -22.16
N ALA A 101 -1.20 -15.53 -21.39
CA ALA A 101 -0.82 -16.69 -20.59
C ALA A 101 -1.83 -16.98 -19.47
N LEU A 102 -2.35 -15.93 -18.82
CA LEU A 102 -3.39 -16.06 -17.79
C LEU A 102 -4.68 -16.63 -18.37
N ILE A 103 -5.14 -16.11 -19.51
CA ILE A 103 -6.34 -16.60 -20.20
C ILE A 103 -6.15 -18.06 -20.62
N GLY A 104 -4.99 -18.43 -21.15
CA GLY A 104 -4.67 -19.83 -21.50
C GLY A 104 -4.84 -20.79 -20.32
N LYS A 105 -4.25 -20.46 -19.17
CA LYS A 105 -4.37 -21.28 -17.95
C LYS A 105 -5.80 -21.32 -17.42
N LEU A 106 -6.52 -20.20 -17.44
CA LEU A 106 -7.90 -20.14 -16.93
C LEU A 106 -8.88 -20.92 -17.81
N VAL A 107 -8.69 -20.92 -19.13
CA VAL A 107 -9.48 -21.72 -20.07
C VAL A 107 -9.26 -23.21 -19.84
N GLU A 108 -8.00 -23.63 -19.67
CA GLU A 108 -7.64 -25.03 -19.42
C GLU A 108 -8.19 -25.54 -18.08
N LEU A 109 -8.08 -24.72 -17.03
CA LEU A 109 -8.31 -25.15 -15.66
C LEU A 109 -9.77 -24.99 -15.19
N LEU A 110 -10.53 -24.07 -15.79
CA LEU A 110 -11.93 -23.77 -15.43
C LEU A 110 -12.93 -24.04 -16.55
N SER A 111 -12.48 -24.57 -17.70
CA SER A 111 -13.29 -24.80 -18.91
C SER A 111 -14.13 -23.58 -19.31
N LEU A 112 -13.54 -22.39 -19.20
CA LEU A 112 -14.19 -21.12 -19.55
C LEU A 112 -14.00 -20.81 -21.03
N GLU A 113 -14.98 -20.12 -21.63
CA GLU A 113 -14.88 -19.69 -23.02
C GLU A 113 -13.96 -18.46 -23.15
N ARG A 114 -12.98 -18.53 -24.06
CA ARG A 114 -11.99 -17.47 -24.27
C ARG A 114 -12.63 -16.13 -24.66
N SER A 115 -13.72 -16.17 -25.41
CA SER A 115 -14.48 -15.00 -25.88
C SER A 115 -15.09 -14.18 -24.74
N GLU A 116 -15.58 -14.84 -23.70
CA GLU A 116 -16.16 -14.18 -22.52
C GLU A 116 -15.06 -13.48 -21.70
N LEU A 117 -13.91 -14.14 -21.51
CA LEU A 117 -12.81 -13.59 -20.72
C LEU A 117 -12.21 -12.33 -21.36
N THR A 118 -11.97 -12.34 -22.67
CA THR A 118 -11.44 -11.17 -23.38
C THR A 118 -12.40 -9.98 -23.30
N GLY A 119 -13.71 -10.20 -23.49
CA GLY A 119 -14.71 -9.14 -23.41
C GLY A 119 -14.81 -8.50 -22.03
N ILE A 120 -14.72 -9.30 -20.97
CA ILE A 120 -14.76 -8.82 -19.58
C ILE A 120 -13.49 -8.01 -19.23
N MET A 121 -12.33 -8.47 -19.69
CA MET A 121 -11.02 -7.85 -19.44
C MET A 121 -10.82 -6.54 -20.22
N ASP A 122 -11.33 -6.45 -21.46
CA ASP A 122 -11.22 -5.24 -22.28
C ASP A 122 -12.15 -4.13 -21.79
N THR A 123 -13.32 -4.50 -21.25
CA THR A 123 -14.30 -3.54 -20.71
C THR A 123 -13.80 -2.90 -19.40
N HIS A 124 -12.92 -3.59 -18.66
CA HIS A 124 -12.47 -3.16 -17.34
C HIS A 124 -10.94 -3.05 -17.29
N ALA A 125 -10.40 -2.04 -17.94
CA ALA A 125 -8.96 -1.72 -17.93
C ALA A 125 -8.47 -1.00 -16.66
N GLY A 126 -9.32 -0.83 -15.64
CA GLY A 126 -9.02 -0.10 -14.40
C GLY A 126 -8.55 -0.99 -13.25
N GLY A 127 -7.85 -0.40 -12.27
CA GLY A 127 -7.30 -1.06 -11.07
C GLY A 127 -8.33 -1.56 -10.05
N THR A 128 -9.47 -2.07 -10.50
CA THR A 128 -10.48 -2.71 -9.68
C THR A 128 -10.55 -4.20 -10.00
N PRO A 129 -10.64 -5.10 -9.00
CA PRO A 129 -10.69 -6.54 -9.24
C PRO A 129 -11.96 -6.92 -10.00
N VAL A 130 -11.79 -7.59 -11.14
CA VAL A 130 -12.87 -8.02 -12.02
C VAL A 130 -13.23 -9.47 -11.71
N ARG A 131 -14.53 -9.73 -11.53
CA ARG A 131 -15.03 -11.08 -11.24
C ARG A 131 -15.13 -11.88 -12.53
N LEU A 132 -14.34 -12.96 -12.64
CA LEU A 132 -14.29 -13.79 -13.85
C LEU A 132 -15.30 -14.94 -13.81
N LYS A 133 -15.51 -15.59 -12.66
CA LYS A 133 -16.47 -16.71 -12.53
C LYS A 133 -17.14 -16.71 -11.16
N LYS A 134 -18.46 -16.91 -11.14
CA LYS A 134 -19.24 -17.18 -9.91
C LYS A 134 -19.29 -18.68 -9.66
N GLY A 135 -19.08 -19.11 -8.43
CA GLY A 135 -19.32 -20.49 -8.00
C GLY A 135 -18.33 -21.53 -8.50
N VAL A 136 -17.05 -21.21 -8.38
CA VAL A 136 -15.95 -22.16 -8.49
C VAL A 136 -16.07 -23.17 -7.34
N SER A 137 -15.99 -24.46 -7.63
CA SER A 137 -15.98 -25.52 -6.61
C SER A 137 -14.66 -25.53 -5.86
N LEU A 138 -14.63 -26.02 -4.61
CA LEU A 138 -13.40 -26.11 -3.81
C LEU A 138 -12.26 -26.85 -4.55
N LYS A 139 -12.62 -27.84 -5.37
CA LYS A 139 -11.66 -28.61 -6.19
C LYS A 139 -11.02 -27.78 -7.30
N GLU A 140 -11.78 -26.89 -7.92
CA GLU A 140 -11.28 -25.99 -8.96
C GLU A 140 -10.49 -24.82 -8.34
N ALA A 141 -10.91 -24.31 -7.17
CA ALA A 141 -10.22 -23.24 -6.46
C ALA A 141 -8.83 -23.67 -5.94
N ALA A 142 -8.72 -24.92 -5.45
CA ALA A 142 -7.46 -25.48 -4.94
C ALA A 142 -6.39 -25.69 -6.03
N ASN A 143 -6.78 -25.73 -7.30
CA ASN A 143 -5.85 -25.85 -8.42
C ASN A 143 -5.29 -24.49 -8.90
N ILE A 144 -5.77 -23.38 -8.33
CA ILE A 144 -5.38 -22.00 -8.69
C ILE A 144 -4.43 -21.37 -7.64
N GLU A 145 -4.35 -21.94 -6.44
CA GLU A 145 -3.41 -21.56 -5.38
C GLU A 145 -2.00 -22.12 -5.66
#